data_AF-A0A661S1G5-F1
#
_entry.id   AF-A0A661S1G5-F1
#
_cell.length_a   1.000
_cell.length_b   1.000
_cell.length_c   1.000
_cell.angle_alpha   90.00
_cell.angle_beta   90.00
_cell.angle_gamma   90.00
#
_symmetry.space_group_name_H-M   'P 1'
#
loop_
_entity.id
_entity.type
_entity.pdbx_description
1 polymer ?
#
loop_
_entity_poly.entity_id
_entity_poly.type
_entity_poly.pdbx_seq_one_letter_code
_entity_poly.pdbx_strand_id
1 'polypeptide(L)' 'ELALELFKHTIEVLAKFKIPRIIEFVNELPKTISGKIRRVELRENEEGKKAEAASNEYFYHQFPELSSKKK' A
#
# COMPACT_ATOMS: atom_id res chain seq x y z
N GLU A 1 -7.94 1.23 -10.91
CA GLU A 1 -7.02 1.93 -11.84
C GLU A 1 -5.84 2.56 -11.11
N LEU A 2 -6.06 3.52 -10.20
CA LEU A 2 -4.99 4.20 -9.47
C LEU A 2 -3.98 3.28 -8.73
N ALA A 3 -4.46 2.24 -8.04
CA ALA A 3 -3.58 1.28 -7.36
C ALA A 3 -2.57 0.62 -8.32
N LEU A 4 -3.03 0.21 -9.51
CA LEU A 4 -2.20 -0.41 -10.53
C LEU A 4 -1.12 0.56 -11.03
N GLU A 5 -1.47 1.82 -11.24
CA GLU A 5 -0.53 2.86 -11.68
C GLU A 5 0.56 3.11 -10.63
N LEU A 6 0.18 3.22 -9.36
CA LEU A 6 1.13 3.36 -8.25
C LEU A 6 2.09 2.17 -8.19
N PHE A 7 1.57 0.95 -8.31
CA PHE A 7 2.43 -0.23 -8.34
C PHE A 7 3.41 -0.20 -9.53
N LYS A 8 2.94 0.12 -10.74
CA LYS A 8 3.82 0.26 -11.93
C LYS A 8 4.94 1.27 -11.68
N HIS A 9 4.60 2.45 -11.18
CA HIS A 9 5.58 3.48 -10.88
C HIS A 9 6.60 3.02 -9.82
N THR A 10 6.13 2.32 -8.77
CA THR A 10 7.04 1.81 -7.72
C THR A 10 8.01 0.74 -8.25
N ILE A 11 7.59 -0.09 -9.21
CA ILE A 11 8.47 -1.10 -9.84
C ILE A 11 9.58 -0.43 -10.66
N GLU A 12 9.28 0.69 -11.32
CA GLU A 12 10.26 1.43 -12.14
C GLU A 12 11.28 2.17 -11.28
N VAL A 13 10.87 2.71 -10.12
CA VAL A 13 11.70 3.57 -9.28
C VAL A 13 12.40 2.82 -8.14
N LEU A 14 11.78 1.74 -7.61
CA LEU A 14 12.27 1.02 -6.43
C LEU A 14 12.88 -0.34 -6.80
N ALA A 15 13.89 -0.74 -6.03
CA ALA A 15 14.38 -2.11 -6.06
C ALA A 15 13.28 -3.10 -5.63
N LYS A 16 13.28 -4.30 -6.22
CA LYS A 16 12.23 -5.32 -6.07
C LYS A 16 11.79 -5.60 -4.62
N PHE A 17 12.72 -5.60 -3.67
CA PHE A 17 12.44 -5.89 -2.27
C PHE A 17 11.82 -4.72 -1.49
N LYS A 18 11.86 -3.50 -2.05
CA LYS A 18 11.26 -2.29 -1.46
C LYS A 18 9.85 -2.02 -1.96
N ILE A 19 9.38 -2.79 -2.94
CA ILE A 19 8.05 -2.60 -3.53
C ILE A 19 7.00 -2.88 -2.44
N PRO A 20 6.03 -1.98 -2.23
CA PRO A 20 4.94 -2.22 -1.31
C PRO A 20 4.12 -3.43 -1.76
N ARG A 21 3.74 -4.29 -0.83
CA ARG A 21 2.91 -5.48 -1.13
C ARG A 21 1.41 -5.17 -1.13
N ILE A 22 1.03 -4.14 -0.38
CA ILE A 22 -0.34 -3.71 -0.13
C ILE A 22 -0.36 -2.19 -0.25
N ILE A 23 -1.40 -1.66 -0.89
CA ILE A 23 -1.73 -0.25 -0.89
C ILE A 23 -3.13 -0.11 -0.32
N GLU A 24 -3.26 0.66 0.75
CA GLU A 24 -4.53 1.03 1.35
C GLU A 24 -4.83 2.50 1.06
N PHE A 25 -6.03 2.79 0.58
CA PHE A 25 -6.50 4.16 0.43
C PHE A 25 -7.31 4.57 1.65
N VAL A 26 -6.81 5.58 2.35
CA VAL A 26 -7.46 6.17 3.52
C VAL A 26 -7.85 7.62 3.22
N ASN A 27 -8.97 8.06 3.78
CA ASN A 27 -9.41 9.46 3.64
C ASN A 27 -8.45 10.42 4.34
N GLU A 28 -7.89 9.99 5.48
CA GLU A 28 -6.93 10.77 6.25
C GLU A 28 -5.88 9.90 6.94
N LEU A 29 -4.74 10.52 7.23
CA LEU A 29 -3.66 9.90 8.00
C LEU A 29 -3.69 10.44 9.43
N PRO A 30 -3.39 9.61 10.44
CA PRO A 30 -3.23 10.09 11.80
C PRO A 30 -2.06 11.06 11.87
N LYS A 31 -2.35 12.30 12.28
CA LYS A 31 -1.40 13.39 12.35
C LYS A 31 -1.36 13.98 13.75
N THR A 32 -0.22 14.54 14.14
CA THR A 32 -0.12 15.37 15.33
C THR A 32 -0.80 16.72 15.10
N ILE A 33 -0.98 17.51 16.16
CA ILE A 33 -1.48 18.90 16.08
C ILE A 33 -0.64 19.76 15.10
N SER A 34 0.66 19.45 14.96
CA SER A 34 1.58 20.10 14.02
C SER A 34 1.58 19.46 12.61
N GLY A 35 0.71 18.49 12.32
CA GLY A 35 0.58 17.86 11.00
C GLY A 35 1.56 16.71 10.72
N LYS A 36 2.43 16.32 11.65
CA LYS A 36 3.37 15.19 11.46
C LYS A 36 2.60 13.87 11.48
N ILE A 37 2.83 13.01 10.48
CA ILE A 37 2.24 11.67 10.43
C ILE A 37 2.70 10.83 11.63
N ARG A 38 1.75 10.26 12.37
CA ARG A 38 2.00 9.41 13.55
C ARG A 38 2.22 7.96 13.12
N ARG A 39 3.46 7.62 12.78
CA ARG A 39 3.84 6.27 12.34
C ARG A 39 3.66 5.17 13.39
N VAL A 40 3.70 5.51 14.69
CA VAL A 40 3.48 4.53 15.78
C VAL A 40 2.06 4.01 15.73
N GLU A 41 1.09 4.92 15.70
CA GLU A 41 -0.33 4.60 15.59
C GLU A 41 -0.66 3.84 14.30
N LEU A 42 -0.03 4.20 13.17
CA LEU A 42 -0.16 3.43 11.93
C LEU A 42 0.30 1.97 12.10
N ARG A 43 1.38 1.70 12.85
CA ARG A 43 1.84 0.33 13.09
C ARG A 43 0.89 -0.43 14.01
N GLU A 44 0.43 0.21 15.08
CA GLU A 44 -0.52 -0.37 16.03
C GLU A 44 -1.85 -0.74 15.34
N ASN A 45 -2.33 0.12 14.44
CA ASN A 45 -3.54 -0.15 13.65
C ASN A 45 -3.36 -1.37 12.72
N GLU A 46 -2.21 -1.49 12.07
CA GLU A 46 -1.91 -2.64 11.20
C GLU A 46 -1.74 -3.94 12.00
N GLU A 47 -1.16 -3.89 13.21
CA GLU A 47 -1.06 -5.05 14.12
C GLU A 47 -2.43 -5.47 14.66
N GLY A 48 -3.34 -4.51 14.89
CA GLY A 48 -4.69 -4.75 15.40
C GLY A 48 -5.73 -5.13 14.33
N LYS A 49 -5.41 -4.93 13.04
CA LYS A 49 -6.28 -5.31 11.93
C LYS A 49 -6.47 -6.83 11.90
N LYS A 50 -7.71 -7.27 12.11
CA LYS A 50 -8.12 -8.64 11.79
C LYS A 50 -8.22 -8.78 10.27
N ALA A 51 -7.97 -9.97 9.75
CA ALA A 51 -7.84 -10.28 8.31
C ALA A 51 -9.15 -10.17 7.50
N GLU A 52 -9.96 -9.16 7.76
CA GLU A 52 -11.11 -8.81 6.95
C GLU A 52 -10.63 -7.85 5.87
N ALA A 53 -10.60 -8.34 4.62
CA ALA A 53 -10.17 -7.55 3.47
C ALA A 53 -11.09 -6.34 3.33
N ALA A 54 -10.58 -5.16 3.68
CA ALA A 54 -11.32 -3.92 3.52
C ALA A 54 -11.44 -3.60 2.01
N SER A 55 -12.56 -3.01 1.61
CA SER A 55 -12.83 -2.62 0.21
C SER A 55 -11.79 -1.64 -0.37
N ASN A 56 -10.97 -1.02 0.48
CA ASN A 56 -9.97 -0.02 0.09
C ASN A 56 -8.53 -0.57 0.09
N GLU A 57 -8.35 -1.87 0.31
CA GLU A 57 -7.05 -2.55 0.30
C GLU A 57 -6.79 -3.25 -1.03
N TYR A 58 -5.64 -2.94 -1.63
CA TYR A 58 -5.20 -3.48 -2.90
C TYR A 58 -3.89 -4.23 -2.73
N PHE A 59 -3.91 -5.52 -3.04
CA PHE A 59 -2.76 -6.39 -2.93
C PHE A 59 -2.06 -6.51 -4.28
N TYR A 60 -0.72 -6.55 -4.27
CA TYR A 60 0.10 -6.68 -5.48
C TYR A 60 -0.34 -7.86 -6.37
N HIS A 61 -0.68 -9.01 -5.76
CA HIS A 61 -1.06 -10.22 -6.49
C HIS A 61 -2.46 -10.16 -7.12
N GLN A 62 -3.28 -9.15 -6.80
CA GLN A 62 -4.58 -8.93 -7.46
C GLN A 62 -4.41 -8.34 -8.86
N PHE A 63 -3.21 -7.88 -9.22
CA PHE A 63 -2.91 -7.25 -10.50
C PHE A 63 -2.03 -8.16 -11.38
N PRO A 64 -2.62 -9.05 -12.20
CA PRO A 64 -1.86 -9.92 -13.09
C PRO A 64 -1.02 -9.14 -14.12
N GLU A 65 -1.37 -7.89 -14.41
CA GLU A 65 -0.66 -6.98 -15.33
C GLU A 65 0.74 -6.60 -14.85
N LEU A 66 1.01 -6.72 -13.55
CA LEU A 66 2.33 -6.46 -12.94
C LEU A 66 3.25 -7.69 -12.99
N SER A 67 2.70 -8.86 -13.31
CA SER A 67 3.49 -10.08 -13.40
C SER A 67 4.33 -10.05 -14.67
N SER A 68 5.64 -10.30 -14.52
CA SER A 68 6.64 -10.29 -15.60
C SER A 68 6.45 -11.42 -16.63
N LYS A 69 5.24 -11.97 -16.78
CA LYS A 69 4.94 -13.12 -17.66
C LYS A 69 5.08 -12.82 -19.16
N LYS A 70 5.60 -11.65 -19.52
CA LYS A 70 6.15 -11.37 -20.84
C LYS A 70 7.67 -11.24 -20.74
N LYS A 71 8.34 -12.36 -20.96
CA LYS A 71 9.55 -12.38 -21.75
C LYS A 71 9.53 -13.64 -22.61
#